data_AF-A0A0R3SNF6-F1
#
_entry.id   AF-A0A0R3SNF6-F1
#
_cell.length_a   1.000
_cell.length_b   1.000
_cell.length_c   1.000
_cell.angle_alpha   90.00
_cell.angle_beta   90.00
_cell.angle_gamma   90.00
#
_symmetry.space_group_name_H-M   'P 1'
#
loop_
_entity.id
_entity.type
_entity.pdbx_description
1 polymer ?
#
loop_
_entity_poly.entity_id
_entity_poly.type
_entity_poly.pdbx_seq_one_letter_code
_entity_poly.pdbx_strand_id
1 'polypeptide(L)'
;LRAFYSASHDSIITKLKFFRQFNQNSNSPSDISLLVCSGLEPAAVYRCPFDGNGEGKLSIGSRIILPQSVDFDQVNCACVADLDFDGQPEIVIGTFGQQLLFYKWISQPGSDKEGSYLLVHQRRMVGAVHSLECGDDCDFLG
;
A
#
# COMPACT_ATOMS: atom_id res chain seq x y z
N LEU A 1 -15.90 -9.80 19.45
CA LEU A 1 -14.60 -10.50 19.38
C LEU A 1 -13.54 -9.49 18.91
N ARG A 2 -12.43 -9.32 19.63
CA ARG A 2 -11.28 -8.54 19.14
C ARG A 2 -10.39 -9.48 18.34
N ALA A 3 -10.36 -9.33 17.01
CA ALA A 3 -9.36 -9.99 16.19
C ALA A 3 -8.04 -9.22 16.34
N PHE A 4 -6.98 -9.91 16.75
CA PHE A 4 -5.62 -9.36 16.82
C PHE A 4 -4.84 -9.83 15.60
N TYR A 5 -4.33 -8.89 14.82
CA TYR A 5 -3.52 -9.16 13.63
C TYR A 5 -2.06 -8.89 13.96
N SER A 6 -1.17 -9.81 13.60
CA SER A 6 0.27 -9.66 13.79
C SER A 6 1.00 -10.08 12.52
N ALA A 7 1.88 -9.20 12.04
CA ALA A 7 2.89 -9.52 11.03
C ALA A 7 4.26 -9.14 11.61
N SER A 8 5.22 -10.06 11.48
CA SER A 8 6.61 -9.81 11.82
C SER A 8 7.34 -9.32 10.58
N HIS A 9 8.08 -8.24 10.73
CA HIS A 9 9.04 -7.73 9.75
C HIS A 9 10.42 -7.75 10.42
N ASP A 10 11.44 -8.16 9.68
CA ASP A 10 12.81 -8.29 10.19
C ASP A 10 13.57 -6.95 10.13
N SER A 11 12.87 -5.87 9.77
CA SER A 11 13.41 -4.53 9.59
C SER A 11 12.48 -3.44 10.13
N ILE A 12 13.03 -2.23 10.27
CA ILE A 12 12.32 -1.06 10.77
C ILE A 12 11.15 -0.74 9.82
N ILE A 13 9.96 -0.59 10.41
CA ILE A 13 8.77 -0.13 9.70
C ILE A 13 8.82 1.39 9.63
N THR A 14 8.82 1.94 8.41
CA THR A 14 8.95 3.39 8.16
C THR A 14 7.59 4.05 7.94
N LYS A 15 6.61 3.32 7.40
CA LYS A 15 5.24 3.81 7.20
C LYS A 15 4.23 2.66 7.27
N LEU A 16 3.11 2.92 7.93
CA LEU A 16 1.89 2.11 7.87
C LEU A 16 0.75 3.01 7.40
N LYS A 17 -0.04 2.57 6.43
CA LYS A 17 -1.25 3.29 6.00
C LYS A 17 -2.36 2.32 5.65
N PHE A 18 -3.52 2.50 6.28
CA PHE A 18 -4.75 1.85 5.86
C PHE A 18 -5.39 2.67 4.74
N PHE A 19 -5.97 1.99 3.76
CA PHE A 19 -6.69 2.63 2.66
C PHE A 19 -7.74 1.67 2.08
N ARG A 20 -8.79 2.21 1.46
CA ARG A 20 -9.78 1.39 0.75
C ARG A 20 -9.35 1.23 -0.71
N GLN A 21 -9.19 -0.01 -1.16
CA GLN A 21 -8.62 -0.33 -2.47
C GLN A 21 -9.62 -0.19 -3.62
N PHE A 22 -10.87 -0.64 -3.42
CA PHE A 22 -11.84 -0.84 -4.52
C PHE A 22 -13.07 0.04 -4.41
N ASN A 23 -13.52 0.35 -3.19
CA ASN A 23 -14.73 1.15 -2.99
C ASN A 23 -14.53 2.08 -1.78
N GLN A 24 -14.33 3.37 -2.05
CA GLN A 24 -14.14 4.39 -1.03
C GLN A 24 -15.36 4.59 -0.12
N ASN A 25 -16.56 4.27 -0.62
CA ASN A 25 -17.83 4.42 0.10
C ASN A 25 -18.26 3.14 0.84
N SER A 26 -17.49 2.06 0.71
CA SER A 26 -17.80 0.81 1.38
C SER A 26 -17.36 0.86 2.84
N ASN A 27 -18.30 0.53 3.73
CA ASN A 27 -18.02 0.29 5.15
C ASN A 27 -17.64 -1.17 5.42
N SER A 28 -17.45 -1.97 4.37
CA SER A 28 -17.04 -3.35 4.55
C SER A 28 -15.57 -3.41 4.96
N PRO A 29 -15.22 -4.15 6.03
CA PRO A 29 -13.83 -4.25 6.46
C PRO A 29 -12.98 -5.06 5.47
N SER A 30 -13.61 -5.80 4.55
CA SER A 30 -12.90 -6.54 3.49
C SER A 30 -12.37 -5.65 2.37
N ASP A 31 -12.83 -4.40 2.26
CA ASP A 31 -12.31 -3.46 1.26
C ASP A 31 -11.10 -2.65 1.76
N ILE A 32 -10.74 -2.81 3.04
CA ILE A 32 -9.56 -2.17 3.65
C ILE A 32 -8.31 -2.96 3.27
N SER A 33 -7.27 -2.23 2.86
CA SER A 33 -5.92 -2.74 2.63
C SER A 33 -4.93 -1.99 3.51
N LEU A 34 -3.80 -2.64 3.82
CA LEU A 34 -2.73 -2.08 4.65
C LEU A 34 -1.44 -2.01 3.84
N LEU A 35 -0.95 -0.81 3.60
CA LEU A 35 0.38 -0.57 3.08
C LEU A 35 1.39 -0.61 4.23
N VAL A 36 2.42 -1.43 4.07
CA VAL A 36 3.57 -1.53 4.97
C VAL A 36 4.84 -1.21 4.20
N CYS A 37 5.53 -0.16 4.64
CA CYS A 37 6.84 0.21 4.12
C CYS A 37 7.91 -0.15 5.16
N SER A 38 9.04 -0.65 4.67
CA SER A 38 10.17 -1.02 5.49
C SER A 38 11.45 -0.41 4.96
N GLY A 39 12.42 -0.22 5.85
CA GLY A 39 13.74 0.29 5.48
C GLY A 39 14.60 -0.72 4.73
N LEU A 40 14.46 -2.03 4.98
CA LEU A 40 15.31 -3.07 4.35
C LEU A 40 14.52 -4.16 3.64
N GLU A 41 13.19 -4.18 3.81
CA GLU A 41 12.32 -5.10 3.09
C GLU A 41 11.57 -4.37 1.96
N PRO A 42 11.13 -5.10 0.92
CA PRO A 42 10.22 -4.54 -0.07
C PRO A 42 8.94 -4.03 0.59
N ALA A 43 8.49 -2.85 0.14
CA ALA A 43 7.19 -2.34 0.52
C ALA A 43 6.10 -3.31 0.04
N ALA A 44 5.12 -3.55 0.90
CA ALA A 44 4.10 -4.56 0.67
C ALA A 44 2.71 -4.04 1.03
N VAL A 45 1.72 -4.49 0.27
CA VAL A 45 0.30 -4.25 0.54
C VAL A 45 -0.33 -5.55 1.00
N TYR A 46 -0.94 -5.52 2.18
CA TYR A 46 -1.73 -6.60 2.72
C TYR A 46 -3.20 -6.33 2.39
N ARG A 47 -3.80 -7.18 1.57
CA ARG A 47 -5.21 -7.06 1.15
C ARG A 47 -6.15 -7.77 2.11
N CYS A 48 -7.36 -7.23 2.23
CA CYS A 48 -8.50 -7.80 2.97
C CYS A 48 -8.08 -8.44 4.30
N PRO A 49 -7.35 -7.74 5.19
CA PRO A 49 -6.86 -8.36 6.42
C PRO A 49 -8.02 -8.84 7.31
N PHE A 50 -9.23 -8.31 7.09
CA PHE A 50 -10.42 -8.60 7.88
C PHE A 50 -11.42 -9.58 7.22
N ASP A 51 -11.14 -10.14 6.04
CA ASP A 51 -12.10 -11.03 5.37
C ASP A 51 -12.32 -12.31 6.20
N GLY A 52 -13.58 -12.55 6.53
CA GLY A 52 -13.98 -13.36 7.68
C GLY A 52 -13.88 -14.86 7.45
N ASN A 53 -12.86 -15.49 8.03
CA ASN A 53 -12.93 -16.89 8.48
C ASN A 53 -12.57 -17.06 9.97
N GLY A 54 -12.56 -15.98 10.76
CA GLY A 54 -12.24 -16.06 12.21
C GLY A 54 -10.78 -16.39 12.53
N GLU A 55 -9.96 -16.69 11.52
CA GLU A 55 -8.55 -17.06 11.72
C GLU A 55 -7.57 -15.87 11.70
N GLY A 56 -8.05 -14.64 11.50
CA GLY A 56 -7.32 -13.41 11.87
C GLY A 56 -5.88 -13.33 11.37
N LYS A 57 -5.53 -14.02 10.29
CA LYS A 57 -4.16 -14.15 9.82
C LYS A 57 -4.00 -13.19 8.66
N LEU A 58 -3.06 -12.25 8.80
CA LEU A 58 -2.39 -11.63 7.66
C LEU A 58 -1.74 -12.78 6.89
N SER A 59 -2.53 -13.47 6.08
CA SER A 59 -2.09 -14.66 5.39
C SER A 59 -1.02 -14.22 4.40
N ILE A 60 0.09 -14.95 4.36
CA ILE A 60 1.19 -14.67 3.43
C ILE A 60 0.70 -14.60 1.98
N GLY A 61 -0.42 -15.24 1.66
CA GLY A 61 -1.09 -15.16 0.35
C GLY A 61 -1.80 -13.83 0.04
N SER A 62 -2.08 -12.97 1.04
CA SER A 62 -2.67 -11.65 0.82
C SER A 62 -1.63 -10.52 0.73
N ARG A 63 -0.34 -10.85 0.91
CA ARG A 63 0.79 -9.92 0.76
C ARG A 63 1.15 -9.75 -0.71
N ILE A 64 1.02 -8.52 -1.21
CA ILE A 64 1.49 -8.12 -2.54
C ILE A 64 2.73 -7.25 -2.38
N ILE A 65 3.83 -7.65 -3.00
CA ILE A 65 5.06 -6.87 -3.01
C ILE A 65 4.96 -5.77 -4.07
N LEU A 66 5.33 -4.55 -3.70
CA LEU A 66 5.50 -3.46 -4.65
C LEU A 66 6.80 -3.69 -5.44
N PRO A 67 6.72 -3.90 -6.77
CA PRO A 67 7.89 -4.22 -7.56
C PRO A 67 8.90 -3.07 -7.51
N GLN A 68 10.19 -3.39 -7.53
CA GLN A 68 11.29 -2.40 -7.57
C GLN A 68 11.39 -1.49 -6.34
N SER A 69 10.59 -1.71 -5.29
CA SER A 69 10.66 -0.91 -4.06
C SER A 69 11.99 -1.08 -3.30
N VAL A 70 12.70 -2.20 -3.49
CA VAL A 70 14.03 -2.45 -2.91
C VAL A 70 15.21 -2.01 -3.78
N ASP A 71 14.95 -1.68 -5.05
CA ASP A 71 16.02 -1.40 -6.01
C ASP A 71 16.64 -0.02 -5.79
N PHE A 72 15.99 0.81 -4.97
CA PHE A 72 16.27 2.24 -4.85
C PHE A 72 16.50 2.70 -3.40
N ASP A 73 17.07 1.82 -2.57
CA ASP A 73 17.37 2.02 -1.15
C ASP A 73 16.11 2.03 -0.26
N GLN A 74 16.27 2.43 1.01
CA GLN A 74 15.22 2.41 2.03
C GLN A 74 13.98 3.24 1.64
N VAL A 75 12.80 2.66 1.82
CA VAL A 75 11.53 3.39 1.67
C VAL A 75 11.32 4.26 2.90
N ASN A 76 11.38 5.59 2.74
CA ASN A 76 11.26 6.53 3.84
C ASN A 76 9.81 6.90 4.13
N CYS A 77 9.04 7.12 3.07
CA CYS A 77 7.68 7.62 3.17
C CYS A 77 6.83 7.07 2.05
N ALA A 78 5.52 7.05 2.28
CA ALA A 78 4.56 6.66 1.28
C ALA A 78 3.27 7.45 1.45
N CYS A 79 2.60 7.65 0.32
CA CYS A 79 1.26 8.19 0.23
C CYS A 79 0.37 7.25 -0.60
N VAL A 80 -0.92 7.29 -0.32
CA VAL A 80 -1.95 6.57 -1.07
C VAL A 80 -3.07 7.58 -1.32
N ALA A 81 -3.41 7.80 -2.59
CA ALA A 81 -4.43 8.72 -3.06
C ALA A 81 -4.80 8.40 -4.52
N ASP A 82 -5.98 8.83 -4.95
CA ASP A 82 -6.40 8.77 -6.35
C ASP A 82 -5.74 9.93 -7.11
N LEU A 83 -4.70 9.63 -7.89
CA LEU A 83 -3.87 10.62 -8.57
C LEU A 83 -4.30 10.89 -10.00
N ASP A 84 -4.96 9.91 -10.64
CA ASP A 84 -5.46 10.03 -12.01
C ASP A 84 -6.98 10.19 -12.11
N PHE A 85 -7.65 10.32 -10.96
CA PHE A 85 -9.08 10.58 -10.79
C PHE A 85 -9.96 9.48 -11.40
N ASP A 86 -9.50 8.24 -11.38
CA ASP A 86 -10.25 7.08 -11.87
C ASP A 86 -11.09 6.37 -10.78
N GLY A 87 -10.98 6.83 -9.53
CA GLY A 87 -11.69 6.31 -8.36
C GLY A 87 -10.97 5.18 -7.63
N GLN A 88 -9.82 4.70 -8.14
CA GLN A 88 -8.94 3.76 -7.46
C GLN A 88 -7.71 4.49 -6.90
N PRO A 89 -7.22 4.13 -5.71
CA PRO A 89 -6.05 4.79 -5.17
C PRO A 89 -4.76 4.23 -5.75
N GLU A 90 -3.88 5.12 -6.21
CA GLU A 90 -2.48 4.83 -6.48
C GLU A 90 -1.64 4.87 -5.19
N ILE A 91 -0.51 4.16 -5.24
CA ILE A 91 0.49 4.20 -4.17
C ILE A 91 1.72 4.93 -4.68
N VAL A 92 2.17 5.90 -3.90
CA VAL A 92 3.43 6.60 -4.14
C VAL A 92 4.38 6.32 -2.99
N ILE A 93 5.59 5.87 -3.32
CA ILE A 93 6.65 5.72 -2.31
C ILE A 93 7.84 6.61 -2.63
N GLY A 94 8.42 7.17 -1.58
CA GLY A 94 9.62 8.00 -1.62
C GLY A 94 10.76 7.27 -0.92
N THR A 95 11.90 7.16 -1.60
CA THR A 95 13.07 6.46 -1.07
C THR A 95 14.16 7.44 -0.64
N PHE A 96 15.05 6.96 0.25
CA PHE A 96 16.28 7.68 0.58
C PHE A 96 17.21 7.81 -0.65
N GLY A 97 17.17 6.82 -1.55
CA GLY A 97 17.89 6.80 -2.84
C GLY A 97 17.40 7.80 -3.88
N GLN A 98 16.65 8.83 -3.49
CA GLN A 98 16.21 9.95 -4.34
C GLN A 98 15.23 9.51 -5.45
N GLN A 99 14.44 8.47 -5.19
CA GLN A 99 13.46 7.98 -6.15
C GLN A 99 12.05 8.14 -5.61
N LEU A 100 11.15 8.45 -6.52
CA LEU A 100 9.72 8.54 -6.29
C LEU A 100 9.04 7.59 -7.27
N LEU A 101 8.34 6.60 -6.74
CA LEU A 101 7.81 5.46 -7.48
C LEU A 101 6.28 5.47 -7.36
N PHE A 102 5.61 5.38 -8.50
CA PHE A 102 4.15 5.39 -8.60
C PHE A 102 3.65 4.01 -9.00
N TYR A 103 2.74 3.47 -8.21
CA TYR A 103 2.13 2.19 -8.44
C TYR A 103 0.65 2.32 -8.68
N LYS A 104 0.18 1.62 -9.72
CA LYS A 104 -1.23 1.48 -10.02
C LYS A 104 -1.66 0.03 -9.88
N TRP A 105 -2.89 -0.17 -9.41
CA TRP A 105 -3.51 -1.48 -9.35
C TRP A 105 -3.92 -1.95 -10.75
N ILE A 106 -3.54 -3.18 -11.10
CA ILE A 106 -3.96 -3.84 -12.34
C ILE A 106 -4.71 -5.12 -11.98
N SER A 107 -6.03 -5.11 -12.21
CA SER A 107 -6.89 -6.28 -12.02
C SER A 107 -6.64 -7.35 -13.08
N GLN A 108 -6.75 -8.62 -12.70
CA GLN A 108 -6.71 -9.75 -13.61
C GLN A 108 -8.04 -9.92 -14.35
N PRO A 109 -8.04 -10.48 -15.57
CA PRO A 109 -9.28 -10.73 -16.30
C PRO A 109 -10.16 -11.72 -15.52
N GLY A 110 -11.33 -11.27 -15.08
CA GLY A 110 -12.33 -12.10 -14.40
C GLY A 110 -12.52 -11.83 -12.90
N SER A 111 -11.72 -10.96 -12.28
CA SER A 111 -11.94 -10.52 -10.89
C SER A 111 -11.29 -9.16 -10.63
N ASP A 112 -12.08 -8.17 -10.23
CA ASP A 112 -11.57 -6.86 -9.81
C ASP A 112 -10.72 -6.95 -8.54
N LYS A 113 -10.95 -8.00 -7.74
CA LYS A 113 -10.26 -8.25 -6.47
C LYS A 113 -8.99 -9.06 -6.62
N GLU A 114 -8.66 -9.59 -7.80
CA GLU A 114 -7.40 -10.29 -8.05
C GLU A 114 -6.55 -9.47 -9.01
N GLY A 115 -5.27 -9.32 -8.72
CA GLY A 115 -4.43 -8.37 -9.44
C GLY A 115 -3.09 -8.15 -8.77
N SER A 116 -2.33 -7.20 -9.29
CA SER A 116 -1.05 -6.79 -8.72
C SER A 116 -0.81 -5.30 -8.94
N TYR A 117 0.13 -4.75 -8.18
CA TYR A 117 0.62 -3.40 -8.39
C TYR A 117 1.71 -3.38 -9.45
N LEU A 118 1.57 -2.47 -10.42
CA LEU A 118 2.57 -2.22 -11.44
C LEU A 118 3.20 -0.86 -11.22
N LEU A 119 4.52 -0.76 -11.37
CA LEU A 119 5.21 0.53 -11.43
C LEU A 119 4.84 1.23 -12.74
N VAL A 120 4.03 2.29 -12.65
CA VAL A 120 3.57 3.05 -13.82
C VAL A 120 4.45 4.25 -14.12
N HIS A 121 5.09 4.82 -13.09
CA HIS A 121 5.98 5.95 -13.26
C HIS A 121 7.08 5.95 -12.21
N GLN A 122 8.23 6.48 -12.59
CA GLN A 122 9.37 6.68 -11.71
C GLN A 122 9.97 8.05 -11.98
N ARG A 123 10.28 8.79 -10.92
CA ARG A 123 10.94 10.08 -11.00
C ARG A 123 12.12 10.15 -10.03
N ARG A 124 13.27 10.56 -10.56
CA ARG A 124 14.43 10.91 -9.74
C ARG A 124 14.27 12.31 -9.17
N MET A 125 14.54 12.44 -7.87
CA MET A 125 14.52 13.69 -7.11
C MET A 125 15.95 14.22 -6.93
N VAL A 126 16.07 15.50 -6.58
CA VAL A 126 17.38 16.15 -6.35
C VAL A 126 18.01 15.71 -5.02
N GLY A 127 17.20 15.12 -4.12
CA GLY A 127 17.62 14.62 -2.82
C GLY A 127 16.67 13.54 -2.30
N ALA A 128 16.95 13.04 -1.10
CA ALA A 128 16.14 12.03 -0.44
C ALA A 128 14.69 12.54 -0.25
N VAL A 129 13.73 11.65 -0.44
CA VAL A 129 12.32 11.98 -0.19
C VAL A 129 12.03 11.68 1.28
N HIS A 130 11.76 12.72 2.06
CA HIS A 130 11.56 12.61 3.51
C HIS A 130 10.09 12.49 3.91
N SER A 131 9.19 13.11 3.15
CA SER A 131 7.76 13.06 3.39
C SER A 131 7.00 13.10 2.07
N LEU A 132 5.88 12.40 2.04
CA LEU A 132 4.88 12.46 1.00
C LEU A 132 3.53 12.58 1.68
N GLU A 133 2.78 13.59 1.25
CA GLU A 133 1.43 13.87 1.69
C GLU A 133 0.61 14.17 0.44
N CYS A 134 -0.55 13.53 0.33
CA CYS A 134 -1.49 13.80 -0.73
C CYS A 134 -2.70 14.43 -0.05
N GLY A 135 -3.10 15.60 -0.56
CA GLY A 135 -4.09 16.48 0.06
C GLY A 135 -5.53 16.02 -0.05
N ASP A 136 -5.78 14.72 -0.04
CA ASP A 136 -7.12 14.18 0.16
C ASP A 136 -7.28 13.81 1.63
N ASP A 137 -7.74 14.80 2.40
CA ASP A 137 -8.53 14.56 3.61
C ASP A 137 -9.86 13.87 3.22
N CYS A 138 -9.74 12.62 2.76
CA CYS A 138 -10.83 11.65 2.79
C CYS A 138 -10.49 10.62 3.87
N ASP A 139 -10.15 11.10 5.07
CA ASP A 139 -10.29 10.35 6.31
C ASP A 139 -11.79 10.07 6.55
N PHE A 140 -12.39 9.20 5.74
CA PHE A 140 -13.70 8.60 6.03
C PHE A 140 -13.52 7.36 6.91
N LEU A 141 -12.76 7.51 7.99
CA LEU A 141 -12.97 6.73 9.22
C LEU A 141 -13.77 7.62 10.18
N GLY A 142 -15.03 7.85 9.80
CA GLY A 142 -16.08 8.21 10.75
C GLY A 142 -16.54 6.98 11.52
#